data_AF-A0A7C5JYG2-F1
#
_entry.id   AF-A0A7C5JYG2-F1
#
_cell.length_a   1.000
_cell.length_b   1.000
_cell.length_c   1.000
_cell.angle_alpha   90.00
_cell.angle_beta   90.00
_cell.angle_gamma   90.00
#
_symmetry.space_group_name_H-M   'P 1'
#
loop_
_entity.id
_entity.type
_entity.pdbx_description
1 polymer ?
#
loop_
_entity_poly.entity_id
_entity_poly.type
_entity_poly.pdbx_seq_one_letter_code
_entity_poly.pdbx_strand_id
1 'polypeptide(L)'
;MGALPMLFDPRPKEKREDIFDREQEIEMIKNSAKEYPITLILGIRRVGKSSLLKVVLNELESGIYIDVRKLHFDSGGWITNESLLKAFENGLNSLSHHLKREVFQYLKRVKG
;
A
#
# COMPACT_ATOMS: atom_id res chain seq x y z
N MET A 1 -20.82 -19.43 2.72
CA MET A 1 -21.18 -18.35 3.67
C MET A 1 -20.08 -17.31 3.61
N GLY A 2 -20.34 -16.11 3.08
CA GLY A 2 -19.35 -15.03 3.07
C GLY A 2 -19.05 -14.56 4.49
N ALA A 3 -17.81 -14.17 4.76
CA ALA A 3 -17.46 -13.56 6.03
C ALA A 3 -18.21 -12.23 6.20
N LEU A 4 -18.66 -11.92 7.42
CA LEU A 4 -19.28 -10.63 7.70
C LEU A 4 -18.22 -9.51 7.65
N PRO A 5 -18.59 -8.31 7.18
CA PRO A 5 -17.70 -7.15 7.19
C PRO A 5 -17.14 -6.84 8.58
N MET A 6 -15.85 -6.57 8.68
CA MET A 6 -15.15 -6.20 9.91
C MET A 6 -15.10 -4.68 10.11
N LEU A 7 -16.26 -4.03 10.14
CA LEU A 7 -16.38 -2.56 10.25
C LEU A 7 -15.68 -2.01 11.51
N PHE A 8 -15.76 -2.71 12.64
CA PHE A 8 -15.25 -2.22 13.93
C PHE A 8 -13.85 -2.69 14.33
N ASP A 9 -13.05 -3.23 13.39
CA ASP A 9 -11.62 -3.47 13.63
C ASP A 9 -10.84 -2.12 13.72
N PRO A 10 -10.07 -1.86 14.79
CA PRO A 10 -9.29 -0.61 14.91
C PRO A 10 -8.10 -0.51 13.95
N ARG A 11 -7.69 -1.60 13.29
CA ARG A 11 -6.59 -1.63 12.32
C ARG A 11 -7.04 -1.05 10.96
N PRO A 12 -6.10 -0.56 10.14
CA PRO A 12 -6.41 -0.17 8.77
C PRO A 12 -7.06 -1.32 8.01
N LYS A 13 -8.15 -1.03 7.29
CA LYS A 13 -8.90 -2.01 6.51
C LYS A 13 -8.15 -2.38 5.24
N GLU A 14 -8.37 -3.59 4.77
CA GLU A 14 -7.70 -4.12 3.57
C GLU A 14 -8.70 -4.58 2.51
N LYS A 15 -9.98 -4.71 2.84
CA LYS A 15 -11.04 -5.08 1.90
C LYS A 15 -12.05 -3.95 1.76
N ARG A 16 -12.64 -3.82 0.56
CA ARG A 16 -13.66 -2.81 0.28
C ARG A 16 -14.87 -2.96 1.20
N GLU A 17 -15.34 -4.18 1.39
CA GLU A 17 -16.49 -4.51 2.25
C GLU A 17 -16.32 -4.04 3.71
N ASP A 18 -15.08 -3.87 4.17
CA ASP A 18 -14.78 -3.42 5.54
C ASP A 18 -14.74 -1.89 5.69
N ILE A 19 -14.89 -1.14 4.59
CA ILE A 19 -14.92 0.33 4.57
C ILE A 19 -16.36 0.82 4.36
N PHE A 20 -16.74 1.86 5.11
CA PHE A 20 -18.03 2.52 4.97
C PHE A 20 -17.93 3.73 4.00
N ASP A 21 -18.77 3.77 2.96
CA ASP A 21 -19.09 4.92 2.06
C ASP A 21 -17.98 5.47 1.15
N ARG A 22 -16.71 5.15 1.38
CA ARG A 22 -15.58 5.79 0.66
C ARG A 22 -15.39 5.32 -0.79
N GLU A 23 -16.45 4.96 -1.50
CA GLU A 23 -16.37 4.48 -2.88
C GLU A 23 -15.77 5.53 -3.81
N GLN A 24 -16.11 6.81 -3.63
CA GLN A 24 -15.60 7.89 -4.48
C GLN A 24 -14.10 8.07 -4.32
N GLU A 25 -13.58 8.12 -3.09
CA GLU A 25 -12.15 8.29 -2.85
C GLU A 25 -11.33 7.09 -3.37
N ILE A 26 -11.86 5.87 -3.26
CA ILE A 26 -11.22 4.68 -3.82
C ILE A 26 -11.03 4.84 -5.34
N GLU A 27 -12.09 5.23 -6.07
CA GLU A 27 -12.00 5.42 -7.51
C GLU A 27 -11.11 6.62 -7.89
N MET A 28 -11.14 7.71 -7.11
CA MET A 28 -10.22 8.84 -7.30
C MET A 28 -8.76 8.43 -7.18
N ILE A 29 -8.41 7.61 -6.17
CA ILE A 29 -7.03 7.12 -6.00
C ILE A 29 -6.63 6.24 -7.20
N LYS A 30 -7.49 5.33 -7.65
CA LYS A 30 -7.22 4.48 -8.81
C LYS A 30 -7.01 5.28 -10.09
N ASN A 31 -7.87 6.27 -10.35
CA ASN A 31 -7.77 7.09 -11.55
C ASN A 31 -6.53 7.99 -11.50
N SER A 32 -6.28 8.63 -10.34
CA SER A 32 -5.08 9.44 -10.14
C SER A 32 -3.80 8.64 -10.33
N ALA A 33 -3.74 7.39 -9.88
CA ALA A 33 -2.57 6.51 -10.07
C ALA A 33 -2.35 6.11 -11.55
N LYS A 34 -3.39 6.16 -12.39
CA LYS A 34 -3.28 5.91 -13.85
C LYS A 34 -2.89 7.16 -14.62
N GLU A 35 -3.39 8.32 -14.20
CA GLU A 35 -3.22 9.60 -14.89
C GLU A 35 -1.92 10.32 -14.51
N TYR A 36 -1.49 10.19 -13.25
CA TYR A 36 -0.38 10.94 -12.69
C TYR A 36 0.74 10.02 -12.16
N PRO A 37 2.02 10.35 -12.41
CA PRO A 37 3.14 9.59 -11.86
C PRO A 37 3.23 9.62 -10.33
N ILE A 38 2.67 10.66 -9.69
CA ILE A 38 2.67 10.86 -8.24
C ILE A 38 1.27 11.26 -7.80
N THR A 39 0.72 10.53 -6.84
CA THR A 39 -0.56 10.83 -6.20
C THR A 39 -0.35 11.09 -4.71
N LEU A 40 -0.92 12.17 -4.19
CA LEU A 40 -0.89 12.51 -2.76
C LEU A 40 -2.27 12.27 -2.14
N ILE A 41 -2.33 11.39 -1.13
CA ILE A 41 -3.55 11.14 -0.35
C ILE A 41 -3.46 11.97 0.93
N LEU A 42 -4.22 13.07 0.99
CA LEU A 42 -4.16 14.05 2.08
C LEU A 42 -5.33 13.90 3.07
N GLY A 43 -5.18 14.46 4.26
CA GLY A 43 -6.23 14.51 5.29
C GLY A 43 -5.69 14.31 6.70
N ILE A 44 -6.55 14.50 7.71
CA ILE A 44 -6.18 14.44 9.14
C ILE A 44 -5.80 13.03 9.60
N ARG A 45 -5.10 12.92 10.74
CA ARG A 45 -4.77 11.62 11.35
C ARG A 45 -6.05 10.87 11.68
N ARG A 46 -6.09 9.56 11.40
CA ARG A 46 -7.23 8.65 11.60
C ARG A 46 -8.47 8.88 10.70
N VAL A 47 -8.38 9.68 9.63
CA VAL A 47 -9.46 9.79 8.64
C VAL A 47 -9.66 8.53 7.77
N GLY A 48 -8.69 7.59 7.78
CA GLY A 48 -8.79 6.32 7.04
C GLY A 48 -7.85 6.20 5.82
N LYS A 49 -6.93 7.15 5.60
CA LYS A 49 -6.00 7.13 4.44
C LYS A 49 -5.29 5.79 4.21
N SER A 50 -4.74 5.18 5.26
CA SER A 50 -4.06 3.89 5.15
C SER A 50 -5.02 2.76 4.74
N SER A 51 -6.28 2.79 5.21
CA SER A 51 -7.29 1.82 4.78
C SER A 51 -7.62 1.98 3.30
N LEU A 52 -7.82 3.21 2.84
CA LEU A 52 -8.12 3.49 1.42
C LEU A 52 -6.99 3.01 0.51
N LEU A 53 -5.74 3.34 0.84
CA LEU A 53 -4.59 2.92 0.05
C LEU A 53 -4.47 1.38 0.01
N LYS A 54 -4.63 0.71 1.15
CA LYS A 54 -4.56 -0.75 1.21
C LYS A 54 -5.67 -1.43 0.40
N VAL A 55 -6.90 -0.92 0.49
CA VAL A 55 -8.02 -1.43 -0.32
C VAL A 55 -7.73 -1.26 -1.81
N VAL A 56 -7.25 -0.09 -2.23
CA VAL A 56 -6.89 0.15 -3.64
C VAL A 56 -5.79 -0.78 -4.12
N LEU A 57 -4.71 -0.96 -3.35
CA LEU A 57 -3.61 -1.86 -3.72
C LEU A 57 -4.08 -3.31 -3.83
N ASN A 58 -4.97 -3.75 -2.92
CA ASN A 58 -5.54 -5.10 -2.97
C ASN A 58 -6.47 -5.30 -4.16
N GLU A 59 -7.34 -4.31 -4.48
CA GLU A 59 -8.22 -4.41 -5.66
C GLU A 59 -7.45 -4.35 -6.98
N LEU A 60 -6.31 -3.68 -7.02
CA LEU A 60 -5.42 -3.65 -8.18
C LEU A 60 -4.47 -4.86 -8.24
N GLU A 61 -4.43 -5.68 -7.17
CA GLU A 61 -3.49 -6.78 -6.97
C GLU A 61 -2.03 -6.40 -7.30
N SER A 62 -1.66 -5.15 -6.99
CA SER A 62 -0.44 -4.55 -7.50
C SER A 62 0.14 -3.52 -6.53
N GLY A 63 1.46 -3.32 -6.65
CA GLY A 63 2.23 -2.36 -5.87
C GLY A 63 2.80 -2.92 -4.58
N ILE A 64 3.65 -2.12 -3.96
CA ILE A 64 4.26 -2.41 -2.66
C ILE A 64 3.76 -1.39 -1.64
N TYR A 65 3.49 -1.84 -0.41
CA TYR A 65 3.10 -0.95 0.69
C TYR A 65 4.24 -0.84 1.69
N ILE A 66 4.76 0.38 1.88
CA ILE A 66 5.82 0.67 2.85
C ILE A 66 5.23 1.52 3.98
N ASP A 67 5.08 0.92 5.16
CA ASP A 67 4.60 1.64 6.36
C ASP A 67 5.75 2.43 7.01
N VAL A 68 5.97 3.64 6.52
CA VAL A 68 7.01 4.54 7.03
C VAL A 68 6.82 4.88 8.51
N ARG A 69 5.57 4.93 8.99
CA ARG A 69 5.29 5.19 10.41
C ARG A 69 5.77 4.03 11.27
N LYS A 70 5.52 2.78 10.85
CA LYS A 70 6.05 1.59 11.53
C LYS A 70 7.57 1.56 11.48
N LEU A 71 8.17 1.78 10.31
CA LEU A 71 9.63 1.79 10.16
C LEU A 71 10.31 2.82 11.06
N HIS A 72 9.76 4.04 11.12
CA HIS A 72 10.27 5.07 12.02
C HIS A 72 10.20 4.65 13.49
N PHE A 73 9.11 4.02 13.91
CA PHE A 73 8.95 3.54 15.29
C PHE A 73 9.93 2.40 15.60
N ASP A 74 10.02 1.40 14.73
CA ASP A 74 10.86 0.21 14.91
C ASP A 74 12.36 0.56 14.87
N SER A 75 12.74 1.66 14.19
CA SER A 75 14.13 2.12 14.06
C SER A 75 14.53 3.18 15.11
N GLY A 76 13.77 3.32 16.20
CA GLY A 76 14.11 4.27 17.27
C GLY A 76 13.99 5.74 16.87
N GLY A 77 13.20 6.06 15.85
CA GLY A 77 12.98 7.42 15.36
C GLY A 77 13.83 7.81 14.14
N TRP A 78 14.75 6.95 13.69
CA TRP A 78 15.57 7.21 12.50
C TRP A 78 15.50 6.07 11.50
N ILE A 79 14.93 6.32 10.32
CA ILE A 79 14.90 5.33 9.24
C ILE A 79 16.30 5.22 8.64
N THR A 80 16.95 4.09 8.88
CA THR A 80 18.27 3.78 8.31
C THR A 80 18.13 3.19 6.91
N ASN A 81 19.22 3.23 6.13
CA ASN A 81 19.27 2.54 4.83
C ASN A 81 18.94 1.05 4.96
N GLU A 82 19.45 0.38 5.99
CA GLU A 82 19.16 -1.03 6.24
C GLU A 82 17.66 -1.27 6.45
N SER A 83 17.01 -0.45 7.30
CA SER A 83 15.58 -0.58 7.58
C SER A 83 14.72 -0.35 6.34
N LEU A 84 15.10 0.62 5.50
CA LEU A 84 14.40 0.94 4.26
C LEU A 84 14.61 -0.17 3.22
N LEU A 85 15.84 -0.66 3.06
CA LEU A 85 16.16 -1.76 2.15
C LEU A 85 15.38 -3.02 2.52
N LYS A 86 15.32 -3.36 3.81
CA LYS A 86 14.54 -4.50 4.30
C LYS A 86 13.04 -4.33 4.05
N ALA A 87 12.52 -3.12 4.25
CA ALA A 87 11.12 -2.83 3.94
C ALA A 87 10.80 -2.99 2.44
N PHE A 88 11.69 -2.49 1.60
CA PHE A 88 11.57 -2.59 0.16
C PHE A 88 11.69 -4.04 -0.33
N GLU A 89 12.66 -4.80 0.18
CA GLU A 89 12.82 -6.23 -0.08
C GLU A 89 11.56 -7.01 0.29
N ASN A 90 11.00 -6.76 1.49
CA ASN A 90 9.75 -7.39 1.91
C ASN A 90 8.59 -7.04 0.98
N GLY A 91 8.48 -5.78 0.55
CA GLY A 91 7.49 -5.34 -0.42
C GLY A 91 7.62 -6.08 -1.75
N LEU A 92 8.82 -6.14 -2.33
CA LEU A 92 9.08 -6.89 -3.55
C LEU A 92 8.77 -8.39 -3.41
N ASN A 93 9.05 -8.96 -2.23
CA ASN A 93 8.75 -10.36 -1.95
C ASN A 93 7.26 -10.64 -1.78
N SER A 94 6.45 -9.65 -1.41
CA SER A 94 4.99 -9.77 -1.29
C SER A 94 4.23 -9.65 -2.61
N LEU A 95 4.88 -9.21 -3.70
CA LEU A 95 4.25 -9.11 -5.01
C LEU A 95 3.79 -10.48 -5.51
N SER A 96 2.72 -10.48 -6.31
CA SER A 96 2.27 -11.69 -7.01
C SER A 96 3.40 -12.26 -7.87
N HIS A 97 3.42 -13.57 -8.07
CA HIS A 97 4.50 -14.23 -8.79
C HIS A 97 4.71 -13.67 -10.22
N HIS A 98 3.62 -13.25 -10.89
CA HIS A 98 3.70 -12.61 -12.20
C HIS A 98 4.37 -11.23 -12.13
N LEU A 99 3.89 -10.33 -11.27
CA LEU A 99 4.46 -8.99 -11.08
C LEU A 99 5.92 -9.04 -10.61
N LYS A 100 6.24 -9.95 -9.68
CA LYS A 100 7.60 -10.15 -9.19
C LYS A 100 8.56 -10.50 -10.32
N ARG A 101 8.14 -11.34 -11.27
CA ARG A 101 8.94 -11.68 -12.46
C ARG A 101 9.15 -10.47 -13.36
N GLU A 102 8.10 -9.70 -13.64
CA GLU A 102 8.20 -8.51 -14.50
C GLU A 102 9.13 -7.46 -13.90
N VAL A 103 8.94 -7.14 -12.62
CA VAL A 103 9.79 -6.20 -11.89
C VAL A 103 11.24 -6.68 -11.88
N PHE A 104 11.49 -7.97 -11.62
CA PHE A 104 12.85 -8.50 -11.64
C PHE A 104 13.51 -8.40 -13.02
N GLN A 105 12.78 -8.67 -14.11
CA GLN A 105 13.30 -8.51 -15.46
C GLN A 105 13.59 -7.04 -15.81
N TYR A 106 12.76 -6.12 -15.33
CA TYR A 106 13.01 -4.69 -15.48
C TYR A 106 14.25 -4.25 -14.71
N LEU A 107 14.37 -4.64 -13.44
CA LEU A 107 15.50 -4.29 -12.57
C LEU A 107 16.83 -4.81 -13.09
N LYS A 108 16.87 -5.96 -13.80
CA LYS A 108 18.09 -6.43 -14.48
C LYS A 108 18.66 -5.45 -15.50
N ARG A 109 17.83 -4.56 -16.05
CA ARG A 109 18.23 -3.57 -17.06
C ARG A 109 18.68 -2.26 -16.43
N VAL A 110 18.35 -2.03 -15.16
CA VAL A 110 18.78 -0.86 -14.41
C VAL A 110 20.26 -1.05 -14.08
N LYS A 111 21.10 -0.15 -14.58
CA LYS A 111 22.50 -0.06 -14.17
C LYS A 111 22.60 0.95 -13.02
N GLY A 112 23.08 0.48 -11.88
CA GLY A 112 23.56 1.31 -10.78
C GLY A 112 25.06 1.49 -10.88
#